data_AF-A0A924B6P6-F1
#
_entry.id   AF-A0A924B6P6-F1
#
_cell.length_a   1.000
_cell.length_b   1.000
_cell.length_c   1.000
_cell.angle_alpha   90.00
_cell.angle_beta   90.00
_cell.angle_gamma   90.00
#
_symmetry.space_group_name_H-M   'P 1'
#
loop_
_entity.id
_entity.type
_entity.pdbx_description
1 polymer ?
#
loop_
_entity_poly.entity_id
_entity_poly.type
_entity_poly.pdbx_seq_one_letter_code
_entity_poly.pdbx_strand_id
1 'polypeptide(L)'
;MGSPPKKPWASYKRPEPTKPPEAPAPAADRDEAPDTLSPYLQGDPIPSSDAVEMNTDTTWAEWSDLAAAENRKFADTAPATRGMRDERSYAPTVPAPLQALQALPAVPVRRELTVVEVMVEARRNNRVCPKPAHWQQLYGMLPDKKQGDGRWEPSPPLVDAAWNDTPSIPKRMCFREHIEWAAAHGSLPQVFAFMQSLAETDWHHMGD
;
A
#
# COMPACT_ATOMS: atom_id res chain seq x y z
N MET A 1 -19.65 30.62 -57.77
CA MET A 1 -18.94 29.31 -57.82
C MET A 1 -17.45 29.60 -57.76
N GLY A 2 -16.71 28.97 -56.84
CA GLY A 2 -15.24 29.10 -56.80
C GLY A 2 -14.62 28.82 -55.43
N SER A 3 -14.83 27.63 -54.87
CA SER A 3 -14.06 27.16 -53.71
C SER A 3 -12.59 26.93 -54.09
N PRO A 4 -11.62 27.25 -53.23
CA PRO A 4 -10.23 26.86 -53.46
C PRO A 4 -10.01 25.36 -53.15
N PRO A 5 -9.06 24.70 -53.84
CA PRO A 5 -8.86 23.27 -53.74
C PRO A 5 -8.17 22.85 -52.44
N LYS A 6 -8.67 21.75 -51.85
CA LYS A 6 -8.09 21.06 -50.69
C LYS A 6 -6.77 20.40 -51.11
N LYS A 7 -5.66 20.74 -50.43
CA LYS A 7 -4.37 20.04 -50.59
C LYS A 7 -4.52 18.59 -50.10
N PRO A 8 -4.03 17.58 -50.84
CA PRO A 8 -3.98 16.21 -50.35
C PRO A 8 -2.92 16.09 -49.24
N TRP A 9 -3.29 15.38 -48.18
CA TRP A 9 -2.46 15.00 -47.05
C TRP A 9 -1.26 14.17 -47.55
N ALA A 10 -0.06 14.58 -47.17
CA ALA A 10 1.17 13.85 -47.48
C ALA A 10 1.21 12.53 -46.68
N SER A 11 1.41 11.41 -47.38
CA SER A 11 1.62 10.10 -46.77
C SER A 11 2.93 10.08 -45.97
N TYR A 12 2.85 10.05 -44.65
CA TYR A 12 3.99 9.76 -43.80
C TYR A 12 4.41 8.29 -43.99
N LYS A 13 5.61 8.07 -44.55
CA LYS A 13 6.25 6.76 -44.53
C LYS A 13 6.86 6.53 -43.14
N ARG A 14 6.45 5.44 -42.48
CA ARG A 14 7.04 4.95 -41.23
C ARG A 14 8.51 4.55 -41.52
N PRO A 15 9.51 5.09 -40.80
CA PRO A 15 10.89 4.62 -40.94
C PRO A 15 11.03 3.20 -40.37
N GLU A 16 11.78 2.35 -41.08
CA GLU A 16 12.06 0.97 -40.68
C GLU A 16 12.95 0.89 -39.42
N PRO A 17 12.75 -0.11 -38.57
CA PRO A 17 13.55 -0.28 -37.37
C PRO A 17 14.97 -0.75 -37.72
N THR A 18 15.97 0.06 -37.37
CA THR A 18 17.38 -0.31 -37.44
C THR A 18 17.68 -1.43 -36.44
N LYS A 19 18.27 -2.52 -36.94
CA LYS A 19 18.76 -3.67 -36.18
C LYS A 19 19.82 -3.23 -35.15
N PRO A 20 19.74 -3.60 -33.86
CA PRO A 20 20.81 -3.33 -32.90
C PRO A 20 22.07 -4.18 -33.21
N PRO A 21 23.28 -3.71 -32.87
CA PRO A 21 24.51 -4.45 -33.09
C PRO A 21 24.61 -5.71 -32.22
N GLU A 22 25.27 -6.71 -32.81
CA GLU A 22 25.50 -8.07 -32.32
C GLU A 22 26.31 -8.09 -31.01
N ALA A 23 25.85 -8.84 -30.01
CA ALA A 23 26.52 -8.99 -28.72
C ALA A 23 27.78 -9.86 -28.83
N PRO A 24 28.88 -9.55 -28.11
CA PRO A 24 30.05 -10.42 -28.07
C PRO A 24 29.80 -11.70 -27.24
N ALA A 25 30.42 -12.80 -27.67
CA ALA A 25 30.29 -14.16 -27.14
C ALA A 25 30.70 -14.31 -25.64
N PRO A 26 30.15 -15.30 -24.91
CA PRO A 26 30.42 -15.49 -23.48
C PRO A 26 31.80 -16.10 -23.24
N ALA A 27 32.57 -15.49 -22.33
CA ALA A 27 33.83 -16.03 -21.84
C ALA A 27 33.61 -16.85 -20.55
N ALA A 28 33.88 -18.15 -20.67
CA ALA A 28 34.47 -19.10 -19.73
C ALA A 28 34.06 -19.09 -18.23
N ASP A 29 33.59 -20.27 -17.81
CA ASP A 29 33.54 -20.81 -16.45
C ASP A 29 34.72 -20.42 -15.55
N ARG A 30 34.41 -20.03 -14.31
CA ARG A 30 35.26 -20.30 -13.15
C ARG A 30 34.40 -20.69 -11.96
N ASP A 31 34.41 -21.99 -11.67
CA ASP A 31 34.16 -22.56 -10.35
C ASP A 31 35.03 -21.88 -9.29
N GLU A 32 34.42 -21.26 -8.28
CA GLU A 32 34.97 -21.21 -6.92
C GLU A 32 33.86 -20.79 -5.93
N ALA A 33 33.31 -21.74 -5.17
CA ALA A 33 32.60 -21.42 -3.92
C ALA A 33 33.67 -21.01 -2.88
N PRO A 34 33.46 -19.95 -2.08
CA PRO A 34 32.92 -20.19 -0.74
C PRO A 34 32.10 -19.05 -0.09
N ASP A 35 31.48 -19.43 1.03
CA ASP A 35 31.05 -18.62 2.18
C ASP A 35 29.85 -17.65 2.04
N THR A 36 28.69 -18.26 2.30
CA THR A 36 27.50 -17.67 2.93
C THR A 36 27.85 -16.77 4.12
N LEU A 37 27.76 -15.43 3.97
CA LEU A 37 27.27 -14.44 4.96
C LEU A 37 27.76 -12.99 4.68
N SER A 38 27.67 -12.51 3.45
CA SER A 38 27.74 -11.07 3.20
C SER A 38 26.80 -10.74 2.04
N PRO A 39 25.62 -10.10 2.26
CA PRO A 39 24.63 -10.04 1.19
C PRO A 39 25.10 -9.19 0.02
N TYR A 40 25.69 -8.00 0.22
CA TYR A 40 26.16 -7.14 -0.87
C TYR A 40 27.18 -6.12 -0.35
N LEU A 41 28.34 -5.98 -1.00
CA LEU A 41 29.27 -4.87 -0.76
C LEU A 41 28.92 -3.66 -1.64
N GLN A 42 29.23 -2.46 -1.16
CA GLN A 42 28.96 -1.22 -1.88
C GLN A 42 29.81 -1.14 -3.16
N GLY A 43 29.20 -1.47 -4.30
CA GLY A 43 29.86 -1.56 -5.61
C GLY A 43 29.59 -2.85 -6.37
N ASP A 44 28.96 -3.85 -5.73
CA ASP A 44 28.51 -5.05 -6.45
C ASP A 44 27.40 -4.68 -7.44
N PRO A 45 27.50 -5.10 -8.72
CA PRO A 45 26.37 -5.00 -9.62
C PRO A 45 25.25 -5.86 -9.05
N ILE A 46 24.13 -5.23 -8.70
CA ILE A 46 22.92 -5.96 -8.31
C ILE A 46 22.63 -6.95 -9.44
N PRO A 47 22.50 -8.25 -9.16
CA PRO A 47 22.12 -9.21 -10.20
C PRO A 47 20.79 -8.75 -10.79
N SER A 48 20.82 -8.34 -12.05
CA SER A 48 19.61 -8.07 -12.82
C SER A 48 18.78 -9.34 -12.73
N SER A 49 17.62 -9.28 -12.08
CA SER A 49 16.67 -10.38 -12.19
C SER A 49 16.33 -10.48 -13.67
N ASP A 50 16.74 -11.56 -14.33
CA ASP A 50 16.15 -11.99 -15.60
C ASP A 50 14.70 -12.36 -15.33
N ALA A 51 13.88 -11.34 -15.07
CA ALA A 51 12.43 -11.45 -15.01
C ALA A 51 12.01 -11.64 -16.46
N VAL A 52 11.89 -12.90 -16.87
CA VAL A 52 11.24 -13.26 -18.12
C VAL A 52 9.81 -12.79 -17.98
N GLU A 53 9.46 -11.68 -18.64
CA GLU A 53 8.09 -11.18 -18.73
C GLU A 53 7.26 -12.16 -19.58
N MET A 54 6.86 -13.29 -18.99
CA MET A 54 5.82 -14.13 -19.56
C MET A 54 4.47 -13.45 -19.32
N ASN A 55 3.65 -13.43 -20.38
CA ASN A 55 2.33 -12.80 -20.37
C ASN A 55 1.51 -13.20 -19.12
N THR A 56 0.75 -12.23 -18.59
CA THR A 56 -0.02 -12.35 -17.33
C THR A 56 -1.00 -13.53 -17.29
N ASP A 57 -1.46 -14.01 -18.45
CA ASP A 57 -2.32 -15.20 -18.56
C ASP A 57 -1.55 -16.51 -18.36
N THR A 58 -0.27 -16.56 -18.74
CA THR A 58 0.58 -17.76 -18.63
C THR A 58 0.97 -18.02 -17.18
N THR A 59 1.24 -16.97 -16.40
CA THR A 59 1.59 -17.08 -14.97
C THR A 59 0.41 -17.54 -14.11
N TRP A 60 -0.82 -17.14 -14.44
CA TRP A 60 -2.01 -17.66 -13.77
C TRP A 60 -2.28 -19.14 -14.07
N ALA A 61 -2.04 -19.58 -15.30
CA ALA A 61 -2.18 -20.99 -15.68
C ALA A 61 -1.18 -21.88 -14.93
N GLU A 62 0.10 -21.48 -14.88
CA GLU A 62 1.14 -22.22 -14.16
C GLU A 62 0.86 -22.31 -12.65
N TRP A 63 0.37 -21.22 -12.05
CA TRP A 63 -0.03 -21.23 -10.64
C TRP A 63 -1.19 -22.20 -10.39
N SER A 64 -2.21 -22.20 -11.26
CA SER A 64 -3.35 -23.12 -11.17
C SER A 64 -2.92 -24.59 -11.31
N ASP A 65 -1.99 -24.88 -12.22
CA ASP A 65 -1.47 -26.22 -12.43
C ASP A 65 -0.66 -26.73 -11.22
N LEU A 66 0.14 -25.86 -10.59
CA LEU A 66 0.85 -26.15 -9.35
C LEU A 66 -0.11 -26.43 -8.19
N ALA A 67 -1.14 -25.60 -8.01
CA ALA A 67 -2.16 -25.79 -6.98
C ALA A 67 -2.95 -27.10 -7.18
N ALA A 68 -3.28 -27.44 -8.43
CA ALA A 68 -3.96 -28.68 -8.77
C ALA A 68 -3.06 -29.92 -8.59
N ALA A 69 -1.76 -29.79 -8.81
CA ALA A 69 -0.79 -30.86 -8.53
C ALA A 69 -0.61 -31.08 -7.02
N GLU A 70 -0.67 -30.02 -6.21
CA GLU A 70 -0.61 -30.11 -4.75
C GLU A 70 -1.87 -30.74 -4.16
N ASN A 71 -3.06 -30.32 -4.60
CA ASN A 71 -4.33 -30.91 -4.16
C ASN A 71 -4.43 -32.40 -4.50
N ARG A 72 -3.82 -32.85 -5.61
CA ARG A 72 -3.75 -34.29 -5.97
C ARG A 72 -2.99 -35.15 -4.95
N LYS A 73 -2.13 -34.56 -4.12
CA LYS A 73 -1.34 -35.30 -3.11
C LYS A 73 -2.13 -35.63 -1.85
N PHE A 74 -3.28 -34.99 -1.65
CA PHE A 74 -4.13 -35.22 -0.50
C PHE A 74 -5.34 -36.05 -0.93
N ALA A 75 -5.55 -37.18 -0.26
CA ALA A 75 -6.80 -37.91 -0.40
C ALA A 75 -7.94 -37.06 0.22
N ASP A 76 -9.14 -37.15 -0.37
CA ASP A 76 -10.34 -36.56 0.23
C ASP A 76 -10.45 -37.00 1.69
N THR A 77 -10.54 -36.03 2.60
CA THR A 77 -10.75 -36.29 4.02
C THR A 77 -12.18 -36.80 4.22
N ALA A 78 -12.37 -38.10 3.99
CA ALA A 78 -13.62 -38.76 4.32
C ALA A 78 -13.83 -38.67 5.84
N PRO A 79 -15.01 -38.26 6.32
CA PRO A 79 -15.30 -38.29 7.75
C PRO A 79 -15.18 -39.73 8.25
N ALA A 80 -14.42 -39.93 9.32
CA ALA A 80 -14.21 -41.24 9.91
C ALA A 80 -15.53 -41.80 10.45
N THR A 81 -16.28 -42.57 9.66
CA THR A 81 -17.34 -43.45 10.16
C THR A 81 -16.66 -44.66 10.81
N ARG A 82 -16.18 -44.45 12.04
CA ARG A 82 -15.44 -45.44 12.82
C ARG A 82 -16.39 -46.44 13.47
N GLY A 83 -16.68 -47.53 12.77
CA GLY A 83 -17.13 -48.80 13.37
C GLY A 83 -15.92 -49.62 13.82
N MET A 84 -15.23 -49.19 14.88
CA MET A 84 -14.10 -49.95 15.44
C MET A 84 -14.12 -49.80 16.96
N ARG A 85 -14.94 -50.65 17.60
CA ARG A 85 -14.83 -51.00 19.01
C ARG A 85 -13.58 -51.86 19.16
N ASP A 86 -12.55 -51.33 19.80
CA ASP A 86 -11.54 -52.16 20.47
C ASP A 86 -10.78 -51.34 21.53
N GLU A 87 -10.99 -51.72 22.78
CA GLU A 87 -9.94 -52.05 23.76
C GLU A 87 -8.75 -51.11 23.98
N ARG A 88 -8.88 -49.79 23.79
CA ARG A 88 -7.93 -48.81 24.34
C ARG A 88 -8.67 -47.82 25.21
N SER A 89 -8.79 -48.17 26.48
CA SER A 89 -9.32 -47.31 27.54
C SER A 89 -8.43 -46.07 27.68
N TYR A 90 -8.72 -45.04 26.90
CA TYR A 90 -8.23 -43.69 27.21
C TYR A 90 -8.68 -43.37 28.63
N ALA A 91 -7.74 -42.97 29.48
CA ALA A 91 -8.08 -42.47 30.80
C ALA A 91 -9.11 -41.33 30.64
N PRO A 92 -10.23 -41.34 31.39
CA PRO A 92 -11.21 -40.27 31.33
C PRO A 92 -10.48 -38.95 31.62
N THR A 93 -10.41 -38.06 30.62
CA THR A 93 -9.80 -36.75 30.78
C THR A 93 -10.72 -35.95 31.68
N VAL A 94 -10.41 -35.92 32.97
CA VAL A 94 -11.06 -35.01 33.90
C VAL A 94 -10.65 -33.60 33.46
N PRO A 95 -11.58 -32.71 33.10
CA PRO A 95 -11.22 -31.34 32.80
C PRO A 95 -10.55 -30.78 34.05
N ALA A 96 -9.32 -30.25 33.89
CA ALA A 96 -8.69 -29.49 34.95
C ALA A 96 -9.71 -28.45 35.42
N PRO A 97 -10.08 -28.41 36.72
CA PRO A 97 -10.95 -27.37 37.20
C PRO A 97 -10.29 -26.06 36.80
N LEU A 98 -11.05 -25.24 36.09
CA LEU A 98 -10.68 -23.88 35.75
C LEU A 98 -10.62 -23.16 37.11
N GLN A 99 -9.51 -23.35 37.83
CA GLN A 99 -9.14 -22.51 38.95
C GLN A 99 -9.34 -21.12 38.39
N ALA A 100 -10.30 -20.42 38.98
CA ALA A 100 -10.58 -19.04 38.64
C ALA A 100 -9.25 -18.32 38.79
N LEU A 101 -8.51 -18.22 37.70
CA LEU A 101 -7.51 -17.20 37.49
C LEU A 101 -8.34 -15.95 37.70
N GLN A 102 -8.34 -15.46 38.94
CA GLN A 102 -8.97 -14.22 39.31
C GLN A 102 -8.43 -13.26 38.28
N ALA A 103 -9.29 -12.87 37.33
CA ALA A 103 -8.90 -12.03 36.25
C ALA A 103 -8.34 -10.79 36.93
N LEU A 104 -7.02 -10.62 36.87
CA LEU A 104 -6.38 -9.41 37.36
C LEU A 104 -7.19 -8.27 36.75
N PRO A 105 -7.58 -7.26 37.54
CA PRO A 105 -8.39 -6.17 37.04
C PRO A 105 -7.71 -5.65 35.78
N ALA A 106 -8.39 -5.80 34.64
CA ALA A 106 -7.83 -5.46 33.35
C ALA A 106 -7.46 -3.98 33.41
N VAL A 107 -6.15 -3.69 33.53
CA VAL A 107 -5.67 -2.32 33.49
C VAL A 107 -6.10 -1.79 32.12
N PRO A 108 -6.92 -0.73 32.05
CA PRO A 108 -7.36 -0.21 30.77
C PRO A 108 -6.12 0.31 30.05
N VAL A 109 -5.61 -0.47 29.09
CA VAL A 109 -4.54 -0.05 28.20
C VAL A 109 -5.12 1.07 27.34
N ARG A 110 -4.83 2.33 27.70
CA ARG A 110 -5.17 3.48 26.88
C ARG A 110 -4.35 3.37 25.61
N ARG A 111 -5.00 2.99 24.51
CA ARG A 111 -4.36 2.95 23.20
C ARG A 111 -4.07 4.39 22.78
N GLU A 112 -2.80 4.70 22.60
CA GLU A 112 -2.41 5.97 22.01
C GLU A 112 -2.81 5.97 20.54
N LEU A 113 -3.48 7.03 20.12
CA LEU A 113 -3.92 7.19 18.74
C LEU A 113 -2.69 7.30 17.84
N THR A 114 -2.58 6.43 16.85
CA THR A 114 -1.44 6.41 15.92
C THR A 114 -1.73 7.20 14.65
N VAL A 115 -0.70 7.73 13.99
CA VAL A 115 -0.83 8.39 12.67
C VAL A 115 -1.49 7.47 11.66
N VAL A 116 -1.13 6.19 11.67
CA VAL A 116 -1.68 5.19 10.75
C VAL A 116 -3.19 5.07 10.91
N GLU A 117 -3.69 5.04 12.14
CA GLU A 117 -5.12 4.96 12.42
C GLU A 117 -5.88 6.18 11.90
N VAL A 118 -5.34 7.39 12.14
CA VAL A 118 -5.92 8.64 11.61
C VAL A 118 -5.89 8.67 10.08
N MET A 119 -4.80 8.20 9.47
CA MET A 119 -4.66 8.11 8.02
C MET A 119 -5.61 7.10 7.38
N VAL A 120 -5.94 6.01 8.08
CA VAL A 120 -6.97 5.05 7.64
C VAL A 120 -8.33 5.74 7.64
N GLU A 121 -8.68 6.48 8.70
CA GLU A 121 -9.95 7.22 8.77
C GLU A 121 -10.05 8.29 7.68
N ALA A 122 -8.96 9.03 7.45
CA ALA A 122 -8.84 10.04 6.40
C ALA A 122 -9.06 9.50 4.98
N ARG A 123 -8.81 8.21 4.75
CA ARG A 123 -8.90 7.56 3.43
C ARG A 123 -10.15 6.71 3.24
N ARG A 124 -11.01 6.62 4.25
CA ARG A 124 -12.29 5.93 4.13
C ARG A 124 -13.10 6.52 2.97
N ASN A 125 -13.91 5.70 2.31
CA ASN A 125 -14.79 6.13 1.22
C ASN A 125 -14.07 6.88 0.08
N ASN A 126 -12.80 6.60 -0.20
CA ASN A 126 -11.98 7.32 -1.20
C ASN A 126 -11.81 8.83 -0.92
N ARG A 127 -11.93 9.24 0.36
CA ARG A 127 -11.60 10.59 0.80
C ARG A 127 -10.12 10.92 0.53
N VAL A 128 -9.86 12.19 0.19
CA VAL A 128 -8.54 12.72 -0.15
C VAL A 128 -8.10 13.72 0.91
N CYS A 129 -8.93 14.73 1.15
CA CYS A 129 -8.73 15.83 2.09
C CYS A 129 -10.08 16.46 2.43
N PRO A 130 -10.23 17.16 3.55
CA PRO A 130 -11.41 18.00 3.80
C PRO A 130 -11.55 19.12 2.75
N LYS A 131 -12.76 19.63 2.56
CA LYS A 131 -13.03 20.83 1.76
C LYS A 131 -12.25 22.04 2.30
N PRO A 132 -11.94 23.04 1.45
CA PRO A 132 -11.04 24.14 1.81
C PRO A 132 -11.39 24.85 3.13
N ALA A 133 -12.68 25.12 3.39
CA ALA A 133 -13.12 25.79 4.62
C ALA A 133 -12.75 24.99 5.89
N HIS A 134 -13.07 23.68 5.90
CA HIS A 134 -12.76 22.79 7.03
C HIS A 134 -11.26 22.50 7.13
N TRP A 135 -10.56 22.47 6.00
CA TRP A 135 -9.12 22.27 5.98
C TRP A 135 -8.38 23.48 6.59
N GLN A 136 -8.81 24.71 6.30
CA GLN A 136 -8.28 25.91 6.96
C GLN A 136 -8.50 25.86 8.48
N GLN A 137 -9.67 25.43 8.92
CA GLN A 137 -9.98 25.28 10.34
C GLN A 137 -9.05 24.26 11.01
N LEU A 138 -8.85 23.09 10.39
CA LEU A 138 -7.91 22.07 10.87
C LEU A 138 -6.49 22.63 10.96
N TYR A 139 -6.04 23.34 9.92
CA TYR A 139 -4.73 23.98 9.92
C TYR A 139 -4.60 24.96 11.09
N GLY A 140 -5.64 25.75 11.37
CA GLY A 140 -5.72 26.66 12.51
C GLY A 140 -5.47 26.00 13.86
N MET A 141 -5.92 24.76 14.03
CA MET A 141 -5.78 23.98 15.28
C MET A 141 -4.36 23.43 15.51
N LEU A 142 -3.50 23.41 14.48
CA LEU A 142 -2.13 22.92 14.63
C LEU A 142 -1.27 23.86 15.49
N PRO A 143 -0.54 23.36 16.50
CA PRO A 143 0.37 24.15 17.32
C PRO A 143 1.71 24.44 16.61
N ASP A 144 2.46 25.40 17.16
CA ASP A 144 3.87 25.69 16.85
C ASP A 144 4.24 25.88 15.38
N LYS A 145 3.32 26.45 14.59
CA LYS A 145 3.56 26.84 13.19
C LYS A 145 4.71 27.84 13.12
N LYS A 146 5.77 27.51 12.38
CA LYS A 146 6.95 28.35 12.22
C LYS A 146 7.08 28.82 10.80
N GLN A 147 7.56 30.04 10.64
CA GLN A 147 8.01 30.58 9.37
C GLN A 147 9.54 30.47 9.33
N GLY A 148 10.05 29.35 8.82
CA GLY A 148 11.49 29.10 8.66
C GLY A 148 11.92 29.40 7.22
N ASP A 149 13.03 30.12 7.03
CA ASP A 149 13.61 30.44 5.70
C ASP A 149 12.59 30.96 4.65
N GLY A 150 11.58 31.71 5.12
CA GLY A 150 10.51 32.24 4.27
C GLY A 150 9.43 31.25 3.86
N ARG A 151 9.44 30.01 4.37
CA ARG A 151 8.40 29.00 4.20
C ARG A 151 7.69 28.71 5.52
N TRP A 152 6.41 28.38 5.43
CA TRP A 152 5.64 27.92 6.60
C TRP A 152 5.82 26.42 6.78
N GLU A 153 6.12 26.01 8.00
CA GLU A 153 6.14 24.61 8.44
C GLU A 153 5.02 24.40 9.49
N PRO A 154 4.02 23.53 9.22
CA PRO A 154 3.81 22.78 7.98
C PRO A 154 3.29 23.68 6.84
N SER A 155 3.45 23.21 5.60
CA SER A 155 3.00 23.89 4.37
C SER A 155 1.56 24.39 4.53
N PRO A 156 1.21 25.61 4.10
CA PRO A 156 -0.16 26.09 4.26
C PRO A 156 -1.13 25.25 3.42
N PRO A 157 -2.39 25.11 3.87
CA PRO A 157 -3.40 24.37 3.12
C PRO A 157 -3.65 25.03 1.76
N LEU A 158 -3.87 24.21 0.74
CA LEU A 158 -4.26 24.67 -0.59
C LEU A 158 -5.68 25.23 -0.51
N VAL A 159 -5.84 26.52 -0.77
CA VAL A 159 -7.12 27.22 -0.65
C VAL A 159 -7.46 27.96 -1.94
N ASP A 160 -8.76 28.08 -2.22
CA ASP A 160 -9.36 28.77 -3.36
C ASP A 160 -8.82 28.33 -4.74
N ALA A 161 -8.23 29.24 -5.51
CA ALA A 161 -7.78 28.99 -6.87
C ALA A 161 -6.73 27.87 -6.95
N ALA A 162 -5.77 27.88 -6.01
CA ALA A 162 -4.74 26.85 -5.93
C ALA A 162 -5.35 25.46 -5.63
N TRP A 163 -6.46 25.41 -4.89
CA TRP A 163 -7.15 24.16 -4.61
C TRP A 163 -7.86 23.60 -5.86
N ASN A 164 -8.49 24.44 -6.67
CA ASN A 164 -9.16 23.99 -7.90
C ASN A 164 -8.16 23.50 -8.97
N ASP A 165 -7.00 24.16 -9.08
CA ASP A 165 -5.99 23.84 -10.10
C ASP A 165 -5.14 22.61 -9.73
N THR A 166 -5.09 22.24 -8.45
CA THR A 166 -4.25 21.14 -7.96
C THR A 166 -4.97 19.80 -8.05
N PRO A 167 -4.37 18.75 -8.64
CA PRO A 167 -4.96 17.42 -8.68
C PRO A 167 -5.09 16.79 -7.28
N SER A 168 -5.89 15.74 -7.16
CA SER A 168 -6.21 15.09 -5.88
C SER A 168 -4.99 14.49 -5.15
N ILE A 169 -3.95 14.06 -5.88
CA ILE A 169 -2.78 13.42 -5.26
C ILE A 169 -1.95 14.41 -4.42
N PRO A 170 -1.52 15.58 -4.93
CA PRO A 170 -0.85 16.59 -4.11
C PRO A 170 -1.68 17.08 -2.92
N LYS A 171 -3.01 17.21 -3.08
CA LYS A 171 -3.92 17.54 -1.96
C LYS A 171 -3.79 16.53 -0.82
N ARG A 172 -3.77 15.23 -1.15
CA ARG A 172 -3.57 14.15 -0.17
C ARG A 172 -2.22 14.25 0.54
N MET A 173 -1.16 14.56 -0.20
CA MET A 173 0.19 14.66 0.39
C MET A 173 0.28 15.81 1.38
N CYS A 174 -0.23 16.99 1.01
CA CYS A 174 -0.30 18.15 1.90
C CYS A 174 -1.17 17.84 3.14
N PHE A 175 -2.30 17.15 2.98
CA PHE A 175 -3.12 16.74 4.12
C PHE A 175 -2.41 15.75 5.06
N ARG A 176 -1.63 14.81 4.51
CA ARG A 176 -0.80 13.89 5.30
C ARG A 176 0.24 14.63 6.13
N GLU A 177 0.96 15.59 5.54
CA GLU A 177 1.96 16.40 6.25
C GLU A 177 1.35 17.09 7.49
N HIS A 178 0.11 17.60 7.38
CA HIS A 178 -0.59 18.18 8.52
C HIS A 178 -0.90 17.19 9.64
N ILE A 179 -1.27 15.95 9.29
CA ILE A 179 -1.55 14.89 10.27
C ILE A 179 -0.24 14.47 10.96
N GLU A 180 0.84 14.32 10.20
CA GLU A 180 2.17 14.01 10.74
C GLU A 180 2.66 15.13 11.66
N TRP A 181 2.43 16.40 11.29
CA TRP A 181 2.73 17.55 12.14
C TRP A 181 1.94 17.51 13.45
N ALA A 182 0.64 17.23 13.39
CA ALA A 182 -0.21 17.10 14.56
C ALA A 182 0.28 15.99 15.51
N ALA A 183 0.79 14.89 14.96
CA ALA A 183 1.36 13.81 15.74
C ALA A 183 2.68 14.21 16.41
N ALA A 184 3.58 14.88 15.68
CA ALA A 184 4.84 15.35 16.24
C ALA A 184 4.67 16.33 17.41
N HIS A 185 3.56 17.08 17.43
CA HIS A 185 3.27 18.09 18.47
C HIS A 185 2.19 17.65 19.46
N GLY A 186 1.76 16.39 19.44
CA GLY A 186 0.79 15.84 20.39
C GLY A 186 -0.65 16.36 20.24
N SER A 187 -1.00 17.06 19.15
CA SER A 187 -2.35 17.55 18.85
C SER A 187 -3.19 16.58 18.01
N LEU A 188 -2.67 15.37 17.75
CA LEU A 188 -3.33 14.34 16.93
C LEU A 188 -4.73 13.96 17.41
N PRO A 189 -5.01 13.77 18.73
CA PRO A 189 -6.35 13.41 19.20
C PRO A 189 -7.39 14.50 18.88
N GLN A 190 -6.98 15.77 18.95
CA GLN A 190 -7.85 16.91 18.68
C GLN A 190 -8.20 17.00 17.19
N VAL A 191 -7.20 16.79 16.33
CA VAL A 191 -7.39 16.74 14.87
C VAL A 191 -8.29 15.56 14.48
N PHE A 192 -8.08 14.39 15.09
CA PHE A 192 -8.89 13.21 14.82
C PHE A 192 -10.35 13.37 15.26
N ALA A 193 -10.60 13.96 16.43
CA ALA A 193 -11.95 14.29 16.87
C ALA A 193 -12.64 15.27 15.91
N PHE A 194 -11.91 16.27 15.40
CA PHE A 194 -12.42 17.17 14.37
C PHE A 194 -12.77 16.43 13.08
N MET A 195 -11.90 15.54 12.59
CA MET A 195 -12.17 14.74 11.39
C MET A 195 -13.42 13.86 11.53
N GLN A 196 -13.66 13.29 12.71
CA GLN A 196 -14.87 12.50 12.98
C GLN A 196 -16.15 13.35 13.01
N SER A 197 -16.05 14.64 13.30
CA SER A 197 -17.20 15.54 13.31
C SER A 197 -17.65 15.98 11.91
N LEU A 198 -16.80 15.80 10.89
CA LEU A 198 -17.10 16.20 9.52
C LEU A 198 -18.03 15.21 8.82
N ALA A 199 -19.07 15.70 8.14
CA ALA A 199 -19.93 14.88 7.30
C ALA A 199 -19.21 14.48 6.01
N GLU A 200 -19.65 13.40 5.35
CA GLU A 200 -19.05 12.94 4.08
C GLU A 200 -19.05 14.04 3.00
N THR A 201 -20.08 14.89 2.99
CA THR A 201 -20.22 16.03 2.07
C THR A 201 -19.14 17.09 2.25
N ASP A 202 -18.43 17.10 3.37
CA ASP A 202 -17.36 18.04 3.68
C ASP A 202 -15.98 17.53 3.29
N TRP A 203 -15.91 16.35 2.70
CA TRP A 203 -14.69 15.76 2.15
C TRP A 203 -14.61 15.94 0.63
N HIS A 204 -13.37 15.97 0.12
CA HIS A 204 -13.06 15.87 -1.30
C HIS A 204 -12.73 14.41 -1.63
N HIS A 205 -13.28 13.89 -2.72
CA HIS A 205 -13.10 12.50 -3.12
C HIS A 205 -12.13 12.34 -4.29
N MET A 206 -11.60 11.13 -4.43
CA MET A 206 -10.75 10.80 -5.57
C MET A 206 -11.62 10.68 -6.83
N GLY A 207 -11.50 11.65 -7.75
CA GLY A 207 -12.21 11.66 -9.04
C GLY A 207 -13.19 12.84 -9.22
N ASP A 208 -13.41 13.63 -8.16
CA ASP A 208 -14.07 14.94 -8.23
C ASP A 208 -13.19 16.01 -8.90
#